data_AF-A0A9E6EXD2-F1
#
_entry.id   AF-A0A9E6EXD2-F1
#
_cell.length_a   1.000
_cell.length_b   1.000
_cell.length_c   1.000
_cell.angle_alpha   90.00
_cell.angle_beta   90.00
_cell.angle_gamma   90.00
#
_symmetry.space_group_name_H-M   'P 1'
#
loop_
_entity.id
_entity.type
_entity.pdbx_description
1 polymer ?
#
loop_
_entity_poly.entity_id
_entity_poly.type
_entity_poly.pdbx_seq_one_letter_code
_entity_poly.pdbx_strand_id
1 'polypeptide(L)'
;MEPLNTQNPEHITWKHEQLNFAILGGIRLEGLDRLRVTIKTEFKTIAIRHNLDLYNDGQLEKLVRKYAERFEIGTVYIGKALGELINRLENYRLQEIKKQEIPEIKKTLSETQIKEAKLFLQTPDLLLRTNELIGKTGMIGEEHNRLLMYLIFTSRKRECPLHVISLAASGTGKSYLQEKVSELIPEEDRLEITTLSENALYYFGQQELKHKLILIEDLDGTESVLYPLRELKSKRKITKTVTIKDSKGNTKTVHLTVEGPVSVAGCTTQESIYEDNANRSFLIYLDESKEQDERIMNYQRKL
;
A
#
# COMPACT_ATOMS: atom_id res chain seq x y z
N MET A 1 2.11 -15.78 -36.20
CA MET A 1 1.18 -14.81 -35.61
C MET A 1 1.98 -13.71 -34.96
N GLU A 2 1.67 -12.44 -35.26
CA GLU A 2 2.43 -11.31 -34.71
C GLU A 2 2.10 -11.09 -33.22
N PRO A 3 3.08 -10.71 -32.38
CA PRO A 3 2.86 -10.39 -30.98
C PRO A 3 2.05 -9.09 -30.82
N LEU A 4 1.41 -8.93 -29.66
CA LEU A 4 0.77 -7.66 -29.29
C LEU A 4 1.86 -6.60 -29.12
N ASN A 5 1.78 -5.48 -29.83
CA ASN A 5 2.71 -4.36 -29.68
C ASN A 5 2.20 -3.43 -28.58
N THR A 6 2.96 -3.39 -27.49
CA THR A 6 2.67 -2.63 -26.27
C THR A 6 3.73 -1.58 -25.97
N GLN A 7 4.52 -1.15 -26.97
CA GLN A 7 5.54 -0.11 -26.78
C GLN A 7 4.94 1.21 -26.28
N ASN A 8 3.71 1.52 -26.69
CA ASN A 8 2.93 2.63 -26.17
C ASN A 8 1.70 2.09 -25.41
N PRO A 9 1.64 2.22 -24.08
CA PRO A 9 0.51 1.75 -23.26
C PRO A 9 -0.85 2.38 -23.65
N GLU A 10 -0.83 3.60 -24.19
CA GLU A 10 -2.04 4.32 -24.64
C GLU A 10 -2.46 3.94 -26.07
N HIS A 11 -1.62 3.18 -26.78
CA HIS A 11 -1.84 2.79 -28.17
C HIS A 11 -1.30 1.39 -28.45
N ILE A 12 -2.08 0.39 -28.05
CA ILE A 12 -1.72 -1.02 -28.18
C ILE A 12 -2.17 -1.52 -29.55
N THR A 13 -1.29 -2.12 -30.34
CA THR A 13 -1.62 -2.61 -31.68
C THR A 13 -1.38 -4.10 -31.84
N TRP A 14 -2.19 -4.73 -32.69
CA TRP A 14 -2.03 -6.14 -33.03
C TRP A 14 -2.55 -6.41 -34.43
N LYS A 15 -1.83 -7.26 -35.17
CA LYS A 15 -2.21 -7.67 -36.51
C LYS A 15 -2.53 -9.15 -36.55
N HIS A 16 -3.73 -9.44 -37.06
CA HIS A 16 -4.21 -10.78 -37.30
C HIS A 16 -4.42 -10.98 -38.79
N GLU A 17 -3.41 -11.56 -39.44
CA GLU A 17 -3.34 -11.72 -40.89
C GLU A 17 -3.54 -10.38 -41.63
N GLN A 18 -4.74 -10.12 -42.15
CA GLN A 18 -5.11 -8.90 -42.88
C GLN A 18 -5.84 -7.85 -42.03
N LEU A 19 -6.24 -8.20 -40.79
CA LEU A 19 -6.89 -7.29 -39.86
C LEU A 19 -5.84 -6.60 -38.97
N ASN A 20 -5.88 -5.27 -38.92
CA ASN A 20 -5.10 -4.49 -37.97
C ASN A 20 -6.00 -3.97 -36.85
N PHE A 21 -5.71 -4.34 -35.62
CA PHE A 21 -6.39 -3.86 -34.42
C PHE A 21 -5.51 -2.83 -33.71
N ALA A 22 -6.13 -1.75 -33.24
CA ALA A 22 -5.50 -0.76 -32.36
C ALA A 22 -6.46 -0.40 -31.22
N ILE A 23 -5.99 -0.54 -29.98
CA ILE A 23 -6.68 -0.09 -28.78
C ILE A 23 -6.21 1.32 -28.46
N LEU A 24 -7.15 2.26 -28.48
CA LEU A 24 -6.90 3.69 -28.26
C LEU A 24 -7.23 4.05 -26.80
N GLY A 25 -6.29 4.72 -26.12
CA GLY A 25 -6.42 5.13 -24.72
C GLY A 25 -6.12 4.01 -23.72
N GLY A 26 -5.37 2.99 -24.16
CA GLY A 26 -4.94 1.87 -23.35
C GLY A 26 -6.07 1.00 -22.78
N ILE A 27 -5.73 0.24 -21.74
CA ILE A 27 -6.67 -0.59 -20.99
C ILE A 27 -6.62 -0.20 -19.51
N ARG A 28 -7.78 -0.22 -18.85
CA ARG A 28 -7.82 -0.03 -17.39
C ARG A 28 -7.28 -1.26 -16.70
N LEU A 29 -6.37 -1.07 -15.75
CA LEU A 29 -5.79 -2.17 -14.97
C LEU A 29 -6.71 -2.57 -13.81
N GLU A 30 -7.41 -1.60 -13.21
CA GLU A 30 -8.41 -1.80 -12.15
C GLU A 30 -9.75 -2.37 -12.65
N GLY A 31 -10.44 -3.15 -11.82
CA GLY A 31 -11.77 -3.71 -12.15
C GLY A 31 -11.68 -4.82 -13.20
N LEU A 32 -11.20 -6.00 -12.80
CA LEU A 32 -10.95 -7.16 -13.67
C LEU A 32 -12.22 -7.77 -14.29
N ASP A 33 -13.40 -7.34 -13.84
CA ASP A 33 -14.70 -7.83 -14.31
C ASP A 33 -15.14 -7.22 -15.65
N ARG A 34 -14.38 -6.27 -16.20
CA ARG A 34 -14.73 -5.54 -17.43
C ARG A 34 -13.47 -5.23 -18.23
N LEU A 35 -13.62 -5.12 -19.56
CA LEU A 35 -12.56 -4.70 -20.45
C LEU A 35 -13.10 -3.68 -21.45
N ARG A 36 -13.36 -2.46 -20.96
CA ARG A 36 -13.85 -1.35 -21.77
C ARG A 36 -12.71 -0.72 -22.55
N VAL A 37 -12.84 -0.72 -23.88
CA VAL A 37 -11.82 -0.22 -24.79
C VAL A 37 -12.43 0.57 -25.93
N THR A 38 -11.63 1.43 -26.54
CA THR A 38 -11.91 1.98 -27.87
C THR A 38 -11.07 1.22 -28.88
N ILE A 39 -11.69 0.31 -29.62
CA ILE A 39 -11.03 -0.51 -30.63
C ILE A 39 -11.17 0.15 -32.01
N LYS A 40 -10.05 0.32 -32.70
CA LYS A 40 -9.96 0.66 -34.11
C LYS A 40 -9.52 -0.60 -34.87
N THR A 41 -10.35 -1.04 -35.80
CA THR A 41 -10.03 -2.19 -36.66
C THR A 41 -9.95 -1.74 -38.10
N GLU A 42 -8.90 -2.11 -38.80
CA GLU A 42 -8.65 -1.77 -40.19
C GLU A 42 -8.52 -3.03 -41.04
N PHE A 43 -9.19 -3.02 -42.19
CA PHE A 43 -9.09 -4.05 -43.21
C PHE A 43 -9.10 -3.36 -44.58
N LYS A 44 -8.04 -3.58 -45.36
CA LYS A 44 -7.82 -2.89 -46.64
C LYS A 44 -7.90 -1.36 -46.45
N THR A 45 -8.88 -0.69 -47.07
CA THR A 45 -9.09 0.77 -47.00
C THR A 45 -10.13 1.18 -45.96
N ILE A 46 -10.76 0.23 -45.26
CA ILE A 46 -11.86 0.49 -44.34
C ILE A 46 -11.33 0.46 -42.91
N ALA A 47 -11.62 1.52 -42.16
CA ALA A 47 -11.29 1.65 -40.75
C ALA A 47 -12.56 1.87 -39.91
N ILE A 48 -12.78 1.03 -38.90
CA ILE A 48 -13.94 1.11 -38.01
C ILE A 48 -13.47 1.34 -36.58
N ARG A 49 -14.02 2.36 -35.93
CA ARG A 49 -13.78 2.65 -34.51
C ARG A 49 -15.04 2.33 -33.70
N HIS A 50 -14.87 1.68 -32.56
CA HIS A 50 -15.97 1.38 -31.66
C HIS A 50 -15.53 1.39 -30.19
N ASN A 51 -16.36 1.95 -29.31
CA ASN A 51 -16.17 1.86 -27.87
C ASN A 51 -17.11 0.79 -27.32
N LEU A 52 -16.56 -0.22 -26.67
CA LEU A 52 -17.33 -1.33 -26.10
C LEU A 52 -16.61 -1.97 -24.92
N ASP A 53 -17.36 -2.75 -24.14
CA ASP A 53 -16.82 -3.70 -23.17
C ASP A 53 -16.62 -5.07 -23.84
N LEU A 54 -15.37 -5.51 -23.98
CA LEU A 54 -15.05 -6.77 -24.67
C LEU A 54 -15.56 -8.02 -23.93
N TYR A 55 -15.88 -7.92 -22.64
CA TYR A 55 -16.49 -9.01 -21.86
C TYR A 55 -18.02 -9.03 -21.93
N ASN A 56 -18.62 -8.11 -22.71
CA ASN A 56 -20.05 -8.10 -22.93
C ASN A 56 -20.38 -8.80 -24.26
N ASP A 57 -20.77 -10.07 -24.19
CA ASP A 57 -21.11 -10.90 -25.37
C ASP A 57 -22.10 -10.20 -26.32
N GLY A 58 -23.12 -9.52 -25.80
CA GLY A 58 -24.11 -8.83 -26.62
C GLY A 58 -23.53 -7.64 -27.40
N GLN A 59 -22.54 -6.93 -26.84
CA GLN A 59 -21.82 -5.87 -27.56
C GLN A 59 -20.80 -6.47 -28.55
N LEU A 60 -20.13 -7.56 -28.15
CA LEU A 60 -19.16 -8.27 -28.97
C LEU A 60 -19.81 -8.87 -30.22
N GLU A 61 -20.97 -9.54 -30.10
CA GLU A 61 -21.73 -10.08 -31.23
C GLU A 61 -22.14 -8.99 -32.22
N LYS A 62 -22.60 -7.84 -31.71
CA LYS A 62 -22.95 -6.68 -32.55
C LYS A 62 -21.73 -6.16 -33.30
N LEU A 63 -20.56 -6.13 -32.66
CA LEU A 63 -19.31 -5.73 -33.30
C LEU A 63 -18.89 -6.74 -34.39
N VAL A 64 -18.98 -8.04 -34.10
CA VAL A 64 -18.68 -9.12 -35.07
C VAL A 64 -19.57 -9.00 -36.30
N ARG A 65 -20.88 -8.82 -36.14
CA ARG A 65 -21.82 -8.64 -37.26
C ARG A 65 -21.47 -7.39 -38.07
N LYS A 66 -21.21 -6.27 -37.39
CA LYS A 66 -20.81 -5.02 -38.04
C LYS A 66 -19.52 -5.16 -38.85
N TYR A 67 -18.54 -5.88 -38.32
CA TYR A 67 -17.29 -6.17 -39.03
C TYR A 67 -17.52 -7.12 -40.20
N ALA A 68 -18.37 -8.13 -40.04
CA ALA A 68 -18.68 -9.07 -41.11
C ALA A 68 -19.33 -8.37 -42.30
N GLU A 69 -20.28 -7.47 -42.05
CA GLU A 69 -20.94 -6.66 -43.08
C GLU A 69 -19.99 -5.66 -43.74
N ARG A 70 -19.17 -4.96 -42.96
CA ARG A 70 -18.33 -3.86 -43.48
C ARG A 70 -17.04 -4.33 -44.15
N PHE A 71 -16.48 -5.43 -43.68
CA PHE A 71 -15.24 -5.98 -44.23
C PHE A 71 -15.50 -7.12 -45.22
N GLU A 72 -16.75 -7.57 -45.34
CA GLU A 72 -17.16 -8.71 -46.18
C GLU A 72 -16.42 -10.00 -45.81
N ILE A 73 -16.25 -10.23 -44.49
CA ILE A 73 -15.55 -11.39 -43.93
C ILE A 73 -16.53 -12.21 -43.08
N GLY A 74 -16.38 -13.53 -43.07
CA GLY A 74 -17.22 -14.42 -42.26
C GLY A 74 -17.15 -14.12 -40.76
N THR A 75 -18.30 -14.19 -40.08
CA THR A 75 -18.44 -13.95 -38.63
C THR A 75 -17.56 -14.88 -37.79
N VAL A 76 -17.36 -16.13 -38.22
CA VAL A 76 -16.50 -17.11 -37.53
C VAL A 76 -15.05 -16.65 -37.49
N TYR A 77 -14.54 -16.09 -38.58
CA TYR A 77 -13.16 -15.61 -38.65
C TYR A 77 -12.96 -14.39 -37.73
N ILE A 78 -13.88 -13.42 -37.78
CA ILE A 78 -13.82 -12.23 -36.93
C ILE A 78 -13.95 -12.60 -35.45
N GLY A 79 -14.84 -13.53 -35.12
CA GLY A 79 -15.03 -14.02 -33.75
C GLY A 79 -13.75 -14.65 -33.20
N LYS A 80 -13.05 -15.48 -33.99
CA LYS A 80 -11.75 -16.04 -33.61
C LYS A 80 -10.69 -14.96 -33.39
N ALA A 81 -10.59 -13.99 -34.32
CA ALA A 81 -9.63 -12.89 -34.22
C ALA A 81 -9.87 -12.03 -32.96
N LEU A 82 -11.12 -11.68 -32.66
CA LEU A 82 -11.47 -10.93 -31.47
C LEU A 82 -11.24 -11.72 -30.17
N GLY A 83 -11.55 -13.02 -30.16
CA GLY A 83 -11.25 -13.89 -29.02
C GLY A 83 -9.75 -13.98 -28.73
N GLU A 84 -8.92 -14.08 -29.77
CA GLU A 84 -7.47 -14.06 -29.61
C GLU A 84 -6.94 -12.70 -29.13
N LEU A 85 -7.51 -11.59 -29.62
CA LEU A 85 -7.19 -10.25 -29.13
C LEU A 85 -7.53 -10.11 -27.64
N ILE A 86 -8.68 -10.61 -27.19
CA ILE A 86 -9.09 -10.58 -25.78
C ILE A 86 -8.06 -11.32 -24.92
N ASN A 87 -7.71 -12.57 -25.27
CA ASN A 87 -6.70 -13.34 -24.55
C ASN A 87 -5.35 -12.62 -24.47
N ARG A 88 -4.95 -11.91 -25.53
CA ARG A 88 -3.70 -11.14 -25.55
C ARG A 88 -3.77 -9.91 -24.65
N LEU A 89 -4.88 -9.17 -24.66
CA LEU A 89 -5.11 -8.02 -23.78
C LEU A 89 -5.19 -8.44 -22.31
N GLU A 90 -5.80 -9.58 -22.01
CA GLU A 90 -5.83 -10.17 -20.66
C GLU A 90 -4.42 -10.49 -20.16
N ASN A 91 -3.61 -11.18 -20.98
CA ASN A 91 -2.23 -11.50 -20.62
C ASN A 91 -1.40 -10.23 -20.40
N TYR A 92 -1.54 -9.23 -21.26
CA TYR A 92 -0.89 -7.93 -21.08
C TYR A 92 -1.34 -7.25 -19.78
N ARG A 93 -2.65 -7.22 -19.52
CA ARG A 93 -3.21 -6.63 -18.29
C ARG A 93 -2.66 -7.29 -17.04
N LEU A 94 -2.60 -8.63 -17.01
CA LEU A 94 -2.04 -9.38 -15.90
C LEU A 94 -0.54 -9.12 -15.72
N GLN A 95 0.21 -8.97 -16.80
CA GLN A 95 1.63 -8.61 -16.74
C GLN A 95 1.84 -7.19 -16.22
N GLU A 96 1.05 -6.21 -16.64
CA GLU A 96 1.15 -4.83 -16.16
C GLU A 96 0.75 -4.72 -14.68
N ILE A 97 -0.28 -5.46 -14.23
CA ILE A 97 -0.63 -5.54 -12.80
C ILE A 97 0.54 -6.11 -11.99
N LYS A 98 1.18 -7.19 -12.47
CA LYS A 98 2.38 -7.76 -11.83
C LYS A 98 3.61 -6.84 -11.85
N LYS A 99 3.71 -5.93 -12.83
CA LYS A 99 4.77 -4.91 -12.86
C LYS A 99 4.46 -3.72 -11.95
N GLN A 100 3.19 -3.41 -11.74
CA GLN A 100 2.72 -2.38 -10.81
C GLN A 100 2.71 -2.84 -9.36
N GLU A 101 2.75 -4.15 -9.09
CA GLU A 101 3.26 -4.65 -7.82
C GLU A 101 4.70 -4.14 -7.70
N ILE A 102 4.86 -3.00 -7.02
CA ILE A 102 6.16 -2.45 -6.66
C ILE A 102 6.89 -3.59 -5.96
N PRO A 103 8.02 -4.10 -6.51
CA PRO A 103 8.76 -5.13 -5.82
C PRO A 103 9.14 -4.55 -4.46
N GLU A 104 8.73 -5.19 -3.38
CA GLU A 104 9.24 -4.88 -2.04
C GLU A 104 10.76 -5.01 -2.13
N ILE A 105 11.47 -3.87 -2.22
CA ILE A 105 12.93 -3.85 -2.18
C ILE A 105 13.31 -4.18 -0.74
N LYS A 106 13.27 -5.47 -0.40
CA LYS A 106 13.75 -5.95 0.89
C LYS A 106 15.26 -5.87 0.86
N LYS A 107 15.81 -5.02 1.72
CA LYS A 107 17.26 -4.93 1.88
C LYS A 107 17.80 -6.28 2.32
N THR A 108 18.56 -6.94 1.44
CA THR A 108 19.27 -8.17 1.77
C THR A 108 20.62 -7.82 2.40
N LEU A 109 20.86 -8.32 3.61
CA LEU A 109 22.12 -8.09 4.31
C LEU A 109 23.22 -8.96 3.69
N SER A 110 24.43 -8.42 3.56
CA SER A 110 25.60 -9.20 3.16
C SER A 110 26.00 -10.18 4.27
N GLU A 111 26.78 -11.21 3.93
CA GLU A 111 27.32 -12.14 4.94
C GLU A 111 28.14 -11.43 6.02
N THR A 112 28.89 -10.39 5.65
CA THR A 112 29.67 -9.58 6.59
C THR A 112 28.75 -8.84 7.56
N GLN A 113 27.72 -8.17 7.06
CA GLN A 113 26.72 -7.48 7.89
C GLN A 113 25.99 -8.44 8.82
N ILE A 114 25.65 -9.65 8.35
CA ILE A 114 25.01 -10.68 9.18
C ILE A 114 25.95 -11.13 10.31
N LYS A 115 27.24 -11.31 10.04
CA LYS A 115 28.23 -11.69 11.06
C LYS A 115 28.39 -10.59 12.12
N GLU A 116 28.52 -9.34 11.70
CA GLU A 116 28.63 -8.18 12.61
C GLU A 116 27.36 -8.03 13.47
N ALA A 117 26.17 -8.14 12.86
CA ALA A 117 24.91 -8.06 13.58
C ALA A 117 24.77 -9.20 14.61
N LYS A 118 25.14 -10.44 14.24
CA LYS A 118 25.11 -11.58 15.17
C LYS A 118 26.07 -11.39 16.33
N LEU A 119 27.27 -10.87 16.08
CA LEU A 119 28.25 -10.58 17.14
C LEU A 119 27.68 -9.55 18.12
N PHE A 120 27.08 -8.48 17.60
CA PHE A 120 26.44 -7.46 18.43
C PHE A 120 25.31 -8.04 19.29
N LEU A 121 24.42 -8.84 18.69
CA LEU A 121 23.28 -9.46 19.37
C LEU A 121 23.69 -10.45 20.49
N GLN A 122 24.92 -10.96 20.48
CA GLN A 122 25.45 -11.85 21.51
C GLN A 122 26.17 -11.12 22.65
N THR A 123 26.34 -9.80 22.55
CA THR A 123 27.02 -9.04 23.61
C THR A 123 26.18 -8.95 24.88
N PRO A 124 26.82 -8.96 26.07
CA PRO A 124 26.12 -8.72 27.33
C PRO A 124 25.55 -7.30 27.37
N ASP A 125 24.48 -7.12 28.15
CA ASP A 125 23.79 -5.83 28.33
C ASP A 125 23.28 -5.23 27.01
N LEU A 126 22.78 -6.09 26.12
CA LEU A 126 22.32 -5.72 24.77
C LEU A 126 21.34 -4.53 24.77
N LEU A 127 20.39 -4.50 25.71
CA LEU A 127 19.41 -3.42 25.80
C LEU A 127 20.06 -2.09 26.18
N LEU A 128 21.01 -2.09 27.14
CA LEU A 128 21.76 -0.90 27.54
C LEU A 128 22.56 -0.36 26.34
N ARG A 129 23.32 -1.24 25.68
CA ARG A 129 24.13 -0.89 24.50
C ARG A 129 23.28 -0.36 23.35
N THR A 130 22.13 -1.00 23.10
CA THR A 130 21.19 -0.54 22.09
C THR A 130 20.69 0.85 22.45
N ASN A 131 20.33 1.08 23.71
CA ASN A 131 19.85 2.37 24.18
C ASN A 131 20.91 3.47 24.04
N GLU A 132 22.18 3.18 24.35
CA GLU A 132 23.31 4.09 24.13
C GLU A 132 23.49 4.44 22.65
N LEU A 133 23.35 3.45 21.76
CA LEU A 133 23.42 3.67 20.30
C LEU A 133 22.24 4.51 19.79
N ILE A 134 21.02 4.29 20.31
CA ILE A 134 19.87 5.15 20.01
C ILE A 134 20.16 6.59 20.46
N GLY A 135 20.78 6.79 21.62
CA GLY A 135 21.16 8.15 22.06
C GLY A 135 22.14 8.84 21.11
N LYS A 136 23.03 8.08 20.45
CA LYS A 136 23.99 8.60 19.48
C LYS A 136 23.36 9.01 18.14
N THR A 137 22.09 8.67 17.88
CA THR A 137 21.39 9.14 16.66
C THR A 137 20.90 10.59 16.78
N GLY A 138 21.17 11.25 17.93
CA GLY A 138 20.75 12.62 18.22
C GLY A 138 19.54 12.70 19.15
N MET A 139 19.04 11.55 19.64
CA MET A 139 17.98 11.50 20.65
C MET A 139 18.57 11.73 22.04
N ILE A 140 18.41 12.94 22.59
CA ILE A 140 18.93 13.33 23.90
C ILE A 140 17.89 13.05 25.00
N GLY A 141 18.30 12.36 26.06
CA GLY A 141 17.40 11.98 27.16
C GLY A 141 16.40 10.90 26.76
N GLU A 142 15.20 10.94 27.33
CA GLU A 142 14.10 9.98 27.10
C GLU A 142 14.55 8.50 27.14
N GLU A 143 15.53 8.18 27.99
CA GLU A 143 16.25 6.91 27.90
C GLU A 143 15.33 5.69 28.05
N HIS A 144 14.32 5.81 28.91
CA HIS A 144 13.31 4.78 29.11
C HIS A 144 12.31 4.75 27.94
N ASN A 145 11.81 5.92 27.52
CA ASN A 145 10.79 6.05 26.49
C ASN A 145 11.30 5.61 25.11
N ARG A 146 12.53 6.00 24.73
CA ARG A 146 13.13 5.62 23.44
C ARG A 146 13.41 4.12 23.34
N LEU A 147 13.86 3.49 24.43
CA LEU A 147 14.09 2.05 24.48
C LEU A 147 12.76 1.27 24.46
N LEU A 148 11.78 1.69 25.26
CA LEU A 148 10.44 1.10 25.25
C LEU A 148 9.82 1.19 23.86
N MET A 149 9.89 2.36 23.22
CA MET A 149 9.35 2.58 21.87
C MET A 149 10.05 1.68 20.84
N TYR A 150 11.38 1.53 20.91
CA TYR A 150 12.12 0.61 20.04
C TYR A 150 11.66 -0.85 20.19
N LEU A 151 11.44 -1.31 21.42
CA LEU A 151 10.92 -2.65 21.70
C LEU A 151 9.49 -2.84 21.16
N ILE A 152 8.65 -1.82 21.29
CA ILE A 152 7.30 -1.83 20.73
C ILE A 152 7.38 -1.91 19.20
N PHE A 153 8.21 -1.13 18.53
CA PHE A 153 8.33 -1.14 17.06
C PHE A 153 8.89 -2.45 16.50
N THR A 154 9.81 -3.09 17.23
CA THR A 154 10.34 -4.41 16.86
C THR A 154 9.35 -5.55 17.10
N SER A 155 8.41 -5.37 18.04
CA SER A 155 7.33 -6.34 18.30
C SER A 155 6.40 -6.58 17.09
N ARG A 156 6.42 -5.71 16.07
CA ARG A 156 5.65 -5.88 14.81
C ARG A 156 5.85 -7.23 14.11
N LYS A 157 7.01 -7.88 14.34
CA LYS A 157 7.35 -9.21 13.79
C LYS A 157 6.79 -10.37 14.64
N ARG A 158 6.16 -10.09 15.79
CA ARG A 158 5.51 -11.09 16.66
C ARG A 158 4.05 -11.28 16.26
N GLU A 159 3.43 -12.34 16.79
CA GLU A 159 2.02 -12.66 16.55
C GLU A 159 1.05 -11.67 17.21
N CYS A 160 1.47 -11.09 18.35
CA CYS A 160 0.75 -10.06 19.09
C CYS A 160 1.70 -8.86 19.30
N PRO A 161 1.79 -7.94 18.33
CA PRO A 161 2.57 -6.73 18.49
C PRO A 161 2.00 -5.83 19.58
N LEU A 162 2.87 -4.97 20.08
CA LEU A 162 2.56 -3.91 21.00
C LEU A 162 2.28 -2.62 20.21
N HIS A 163 1.61 -1.67 20.87
CA HIS A 163 1.28 -0.37 20.31
C HIS A 163 1.67 0.71 21.32
N VAL A 164 1.96 1.91 20.85
CA VAL A 164 2.34 3.04 21.71
C VAL A 164 1.55 4.29 21.34
N ILE A 165 1.20 5.09 22.34
CA ILE A 165 0.67 6.42 22.16
C ILE A 165 1.50 7.38 23.00
N SER A 166 2.03 8.41 22.36
CA SER A 166 2.85 9.44 22.98
C SER A 166 1.99 10.64 23.36
N LEU A 167 1.96 10.96 24.65
CA LEU A 167 1.19 12.05 25.26
C LEU A 167 2.14 13.16 25.72
N ALA A 168 1.85 14.41 25.36
CA ALA A 168 2.52 15.61 25.88
C ALA A 168 1.90 16.88 25.26
N ALA A 169 2.28 18.06 25.77
CA ALA A 169 1.85 19.35 25.22
C ALA A 169 2.43 19.63 23.82
N SER A 170 1.75 20.41 22.98
CA SER A 170 2.27 20.73 21.64
C SER A 170 3.66 21.38 21.73
N GLY A 171 4.58 21.01 20.83
CA GLY A 171 5.94 21.56 20.77
C GLY A 171 7.01 20.85 21.62
N THR A 172 6.66 19.84 22.41
CA THR A 172 7.60 19.13 23.31
C THR A 172 8.41 18.01 22.66
N GLY A 173 8.43 17.92 21.32
CA GLY A 173 9.24 16.93 20.61
C GLY A 173 8.64 15.51 20.53
N LYS A 174 7.34 15.33 20.76
CA LYS A 174 6.63 14.03 20.59
C LYS A 174 6.91 13.34 19.27
N SER A 175 6.62 14.06 18.17
CA SER A 175 6.81 13.53 16.83
C SER A 175 8.28 13.26 16.56
N TYR A 176 9.18 14.07 17.13
CA TYR A 176 10.62 13.87 16.99
C TYR A 176 11.11 12.56 17.62
N LEU A 177 10.67 12.23 18.84
CA LEU A 177 10.99 10.94 19.47
C LEU A 177 10.48 9.78 18.61
N GLN A 178 9.22 9.85 18.17
CA GLN A 178 8.59 8.81 17.35
C GLN A 178 9.30 8.62 16.01
N GLU A 179 9.60 9.71 15.30
CA GLU A 179 10.30 9.72 14.02
C GLU A 179 11.73 9.19 14.14
N LYS A 180 12.50 9.67 15.13
CA LYS A 180 13.89 9.23 15.33
C LYS A 180 14.01 7.76 15.67
N VAL A 181 13.11 7.23 16.50
CA VAL A 181 13.11 5.80 16.83
C VAL A 181 12.59 4.98 15.63
N SER A 182 11.70 5.54 14.80
CA SER A 182 11.19 4.84 13.63
C SER A 182 12.22 4.69 12.52
N GLU A 183 13.20 5.59 12.41
CA GLU A 183 14.33 5.49 11.48
C GLU A 183 15.16 4.21 11.67
N LEU A 184 15.06 3.57 12.85
CA LEU A 184 15.71 2.30 13.15
C LEU A 184 14.99 1.10 12.52
N ILE A 185 13.79 1.32 11.98
CA ILE A 185 12.96 0.34 11.30
C ILE A 185 13.17 0.49 9.79
N PRO A 186 13.32 -0.61 9.03
CA PRO A 186 13.48 -0.53 7.58
C PRO A 186 12.35 0.27 6.92
N GLU A 187 12.68 1.10 5.94
CA GLU A 187 11.72 1.97 5.25
C GLU A 187 10.57 1.18 4.63
N GLU A 188 10.85 -0.01 4.09
CA GLU A 188 9.84 -0.90 3.52
C GLU A 188 8.84 -1.44 4.57
N ASP A 189 9.22 -1.47 5.84
CA ASP A 189 8.40 -1.94 6.97
C ASP A 189 7.68 -0.78 7.67
N ARG A 190 7.85 0.46 7.23
CA ARG A 190 7.33 1.66 7.90
C ARG A 190 6.29 2.35 7.01
N LEU A 191 5.17 2.74 7.60
CA LEU A 191 4.09 3.47 6.94
C LEU A 191 3.81 4.73 7.75
N GLU A 192 4.18 5.88 7.20
CA GLU A 192 4.02 7.18 7.84
C GLU A 192 2.75 7.84 7.31
N ILE A 193 1.87 8.24 8.23
CA ILE A 193 0.53 8.72 7.92
C ILE A 193 0.31 10.04 8.67
N THR A 194 0.32 11.14 7.92
CA THR A 194 -0.05 12.46 8.45
C THR A 194 -1.57 12.61 8.55
N THR A 195 -2.32 12.15 7.54
CA THR A 195 -3.78 12.16 7.53
C THR A 195 -4.30 10.90 6.87
N LEU A 196 -5.43 10.40 7.36
CA LEU A 196 -6.06 9.21 6.80
C LEU A 196 -7.57 9.39 6.72
N SER A 197 -8.14 9.08 5.56
CA SER A 197 -9.59 9.01 5.44
C SER A 197 -10.11 7.77 6.18
N GLU A 198 -11.31 7.87 6.73
CA GLU A 198 -12.01 6.80 7.47
C GLU A 198 -11.91 5.41 6.79
N ASN A 199 -11.91 5.40 5.46
CA ASN A 199 -11.98 4.18 4.67
C ASN A 199 -10.64 3.70 4.10
N ALA A 200 -9.58 4.50 4.18
CA ALA A 200 -8.32 4.19 3.50
C ALA A 200 -7.74 2.84 3.95
N LEU A 201 -7.87 2.50 5.25
CA LEU A 201 -7.35 1.24 5.80
C LEU A 201 -7.92 -0.01 5.13
N TYR A 202 -9.13 0.07 4.56
CA TYR A 202 -9.77 -1.08 3.90
C TYR A 202 -9.33 -1.26 2.44
N TYR A 203 -8.64 -0.27 1.85
CA TYR A 203 -8.22 -0.30 0.45
C TYR A 203 -6.75 -0.75 0.26
N PHE A 204 -6.00 -0.94 1.34
CA PHE A 204 -4.70 -1.61 1.27
C PHE A 204 -4.88 -3.06 0.78
N GLY A 205 -3.84 -3.60 0.15
CA GLY A 205 -3.77 -5.00 -0.22
C GLY A 205 -3.92 -5.91 1.00
N GLN A 206 -4.42 -7.13 0.78
CA GLN A 206 -4.79 -8.04 1.87
C GLN A 206 -3.67 -8.27 2.89
N GLN A 207 -2.41 -8.38 2.45
CA GLN A 207 -1.25 -8.58 3.34
C GLN A 207 -0.33 -7.36 3.38
N GLU A 208 -0.72 -6.25 2.78
CA GLU A 208 0.16 -5.09 2.60
C GLU A 208 0.57 -4.48 3.94
N LEU A 209 -0.32 -4.45 4.93
CA LEU A 209 0.01 -3.92 6.26
C LEU A 209 0.76 -4.92 7.14
N LYS A 210 0.89 -6.18 6.75
CA LYS A 210 1.41 -7.23 7.61
C LYS A 210 2.86 -6.95 8.01
N HIS A 211 3.12 -6.98 9.32
CA HIS A 211 4.40 -6.68 9.94
C HIS A 211 4.92 -5.26 9.72
N LYS A 212 4.06 -4.32 9.29
CA LYS A 212 4.41 -2.91 9.17
C LYS A 212 4.23 -2.16 10.49
N LEU A 213 5.04 -1.13 10.67
CA LEU A 213 4.90 -0.09 11.67
C LEU A 213 4.10 1.05 11.06
N ILE A 214 2.92 1.30 11.59
CA ILE A 214 2.07 2.44 11.20
C ILE A 214 2.37 3.58 12.17
N LEU A 215 2.91 4.68 11.66
CA LEU A 215 3.15 5.92 12.40
C LEU A 215 2.06 6.92 12.07
N ILE A 216 1.38 7.40 13.10
CA ILE A 216 0.36 8.43 12.99
C ILE A 216 0.90 9.68 13.69
N GLU A 217 1.09 10.76 12.93
CA GLU A 217 1.65 12.00 13.47
C GLU A 217 0.69 12.71 14.40
N ASP A 218 -0.61 12.69 14.08
CA ASP A 218 -1.66 13.31 14.87
C ASP A 218 -2.90 12.40 14.97
N LEU A 219 -3.08 11.81 16.15
CA LEU A 219 -4.28 11.01 16.44
C LEU A 219 -5.54 11.88 16.60
N ASP A 220 -5.40 13.15 16.97
CA ASP A 220 -6.52 14.05 17.24
C ASP A 220 -7.26 14.38 15.94
N GLY A 221 -6.52 14.51 14.83
CA GLY A 221 -7.08 14.69 13.49
C GLY A 221 -7.64 13.41 12.83
N THR A 222 -7.50 12.24 13.47
CA THR A 222 -7.81 10.93 12.86
C THR A 222 -8.84 10.10 13.65
N GLU A 223 -9.75 10.76 14.39
CA GLU A 223 -10.80 10.09 15.18
C GLU A 223 -11.60 9.04 14.40
N SER A 224 -11.97 9.36 13.15
CA SER A 224 -12.73 8.46 12.26
C SER A 224 -12.00 7.14 11.94
N VAL A 225 -10.67 7.11 12.10
CA VAL A 225 -9.80 5.98 11.75
C VAL A 225 -9.48 5.12 12.98
N LEU A 226 -9.77 5.61 14.19
CA LEU A 226 -9.49 4.90 15.45
C LEU A 226 -10.22 3.56 15.52
N TYR A 227 -11.46 3.46 15.03
CA TYR A 227 -12.22 2.20 15.06
C TYR A 227 -11.57 1.10 14.19
N PRO A 228 -11.29 1.31 12.89
CA PRO A 228 -10.59 0.30 12.10
C PRO A 228 -9.21 -0.05 12.68
N LEU A 229 -8.46 0.93 13.22
CA LEU A 229 -7.20 0.64 13.89
C LEU A 229 -7.39 -0.25 15.11
N ARG A 230 -8.39 0.01 15.95
CA ARG A 230 -8.70 -0.81 17.15
C ARG A 230 -8.99 -2.26 16.78
N GLU A 231 -9.76 -2.47 15.71
CA GLU A 231 -10.06 -3.79 15.18
C GLU A 231 -8.80 -4.46 14.63
N LEU A 232 -7.95 -3.72 13.92
CA LEU A 232 -6.69 -4.24 13.40
C LEU A 232 -5.70 -4.61 14.52
N LYS A 233 -5.62 -3.81 15.59
CA LYS A 233 -4.84 -4.10 16.80
C LYS A 233 -5.32 -5.39 17.49
N SER A 234 -6.64 -5.49 17.69
CA SER A 234 -7.23 -6.57 18.51
C SER A 234 -7.41 -7.89 17.74
N LYS A 235 -7.93 -7.81 16.51
CA LYS A 235 -8.29 -8.98 15.69
C LYS A 235 -7.25 -9.31 14.63
N ARG A 236 -6.26 -8.43 14.40
CA ARG A 236 -5.22 -8.59 13.37
C ARG A 236 -5.80 -8.71 11.97
N LYS A 237 -7.03 -8.26 11.78
CA LYS A 237 -7.76 -8.29 10.52
C LYS A 237 -8.91 -7.31 10.58
N ILE A 238 -9.10 -6.58 9.49
CA ILE A 238 -10.28 -5.74 9.26
C ILE A 238 -10.94 -6.15 7.96
N THR A 239 -12.26 -6.00 7.91
CA THR A 239 -13.04 -6.33 6.71
C THR A 239 -14.11 -5.28 6.54
N LYS A 240 -14.27 -4.80 5.31
CA LYS A 240 -15.35 -3.90 4.93
C LYS A 240 -16.08 -4.43 3.72
N THR A 241 -17.39 -4.49 3.84
CA THR A 241 -18.28 -4.82 2.74
C THR A 241 -18.64 -3.54 2.00
N VAL A 242 -18.25 -3.43 0.74
CA VAL A 242 -18.56 -2.30 -0.13
C VAL A 242 -19.37 -2.77 -1.34
N THR A 243 -20.26 -1.90 -1.81
CA THR A 243 -21.01 -2.16 -3.02
C THR A 243 -20.30 -1.51 -4.19
N ILE A 244 -19.79 -2.32 -5.10
CA ILE A 244 -19.15 -1.87 -6.34
C ILE A 244 -20.15 -2.09 -7.47
N LYS A 245 -20.42 -1.05 -8.25
CA LYS A 245 -21.24 -1.21 -9.46
C LYS A 245 -20.41 -1.91 -10.53
N ASP A 246 -20.99 -2.89 -11.23
CA ASP A 246 -20.42 -3.54 -12.41
C ASP A 246 -20.75 -2.75 -13.70
N SER A 247 -20.27 -3.19 -14.88
CA SER A 247 -20.42 -2.43 -16.15
C SER A 247 -21.81 -2.41 -16.68
N LYS A 248 -22.62 -3.26 -16.12
CA LYS A 248 -24.01 -3.45 -16.46
C LYS A 248 -24.90 -2.64 -15.50
N GLY A 249 -24.32 -1.89 -14.56
CA GLY A 249 -25.02 -1.07 -13.58
C GLY A 249 -25.54 -1.86 -12.38
N ASN A 250 -25.25 -3.16 -12.31
CA ASN A 250 -25.66 -3.99 -11.18
C ASN A 250 -24.73 -3.74 -10.00
N THR A 251 -25.32 -3.66 -8.81
CA THR A 251 -24.59 -3.59 -7.56
C THR A 251 -24.06 -4.97 -7.18
N LYS A 252 -22.73 -5.13 -7.15
CA LYS A 252 -22.08 -6.31 -6.57
C LYS A 252 -21.49 -5.96 -5.21
N THR A 253 -21.74 -6.84 -4.26
CA THR A 253 -21.17 -6.74 -2.92
C THR A 253 -19.77 -7.36 -2.93
N VAL A 254 -18.76 -6.58 -2.54
CA VAL A 254 -17.36 -7.00 -2.45
C VAL A 254 -16.88 -6.84 -1.01
N HIS A 255 -16.12 -7.83 -0.52
CA HIS A 255 -15.52 -7.80 0.80
C HIS A 255 -14.05 -7.42 0.69
N LEU A 256 -13.72 -6.19 1.06
CA LEU A 256 -12.34 -5.74 1.20
C LEU A 256 -11.80 -6.26 2.53
N THR A 257 -10.66 -6.94 2.50
CA THR A 257 -10.06 -7.56 3.67
C THR A 257 -8.61 -7.17 3.77
N VAL A 258 -8.18 -6.71 4.95
CA VAL A 258 -6.80 -6.35 5.24
C VAL A 258 -6.35 -7.07 6.51
N GLU A 259 -5.17 -7.67 6.45
CA GLU A 259 -4.58 -8.50 7.49
C GLU A 259 -3.38 -7.80 8.14
N GLY A 260 -3.29 -7.94 9.45
CA GLY A 260 -2.09 -7.69 10.23
C GLY A 260 -1.25 -8.96 10.40
N PRO A 261 -0.42 -9.05 11.46
CA PRO A 261 -0.34 -8.12 12.59
C PRO A 261 0.42 -6.82 12.25
N VAL A 262 0.07 -5.72 12.90
CA VAL A 262 0.69 -4.39 12.74
C VAL A 262 1.21 -3.88 14.08
N SER A 263 2.23 -3.02 14.09
CA SER A 263 2.52 -2.14 15.23
C SER A 263 1.99 -0.75 14.91
N VAL A 264 1.40 -0.07 15.89
CA VAL A 264 0.83 1.28 15.69
C VAL A 264 1.45 2.19 16.71
N ALA A 265 2.00 3.29 16.25
CA ALA A 265 2.50 4.39 17.06
C ALA A 265 1.71 5.65 16.70
N GLY A 266 1.28 6.40 17.70
CA GLY A 266 0.62 7.67 17.47
C GLY A 266 1.01 8.71 18.49
N CYS A 267 0.89 9.97 18.11
CA CYS A 267 1.03 11.10 19.03
C CYS A 267 -0.33 11.77 19.22
N THR A 268 -0.62 12.24 20.42
CA THR A 268 -1.81 13.04 20.74
C THR A 268 -1.46 14.14 21.74
N THR A 269 -2.19 15.24 21.67
CA THR A 269 -2.13 16.32 22.65
C THR A 269 -3.23 16.22 23.71
N GLN A 270 -4.21 15.32 23.51
CA GLN A 270 -5.31 15.12 24.43
C GLN A 270 -4.89 14.20 25.58
N GLU A 271 -5.02 14.69 26.82
CA GLU A 271 -4.80 13.88 28.02
C GLU A 271 -5.84 12.75 28.15
N SER A 272 -7.04 12.94 27.58
CA SER A 272 -8.12 11.95 27.54
C SER A 272 -8.22 11.27 26.18
N ILE A 273 -7.46 10.20 25.98
CA ILE A 273 -7.71 9.27 24.87
C ILE A 273 -8.93 8.43 25.23
N TYR A 274 -9.78 8.09 24.24
CA TYR A 274 -10.83 7.08 24.42
C TYR A 274 -10.28 5.84 25.15
N GLU A 275 -10.91 5.48 26.26
CA GLU A 275 -10.47 4.42 27.19
C GLU A 275 -10.14 3.10 26.47
N ASP A 276 -10.91 2.79 25.43
CA ASP A 276 -10.69 1.63 24.57
C ASP A 276 -9.36 1.65 23.79
N ASN A 277 -8.86 2.81 23.38
CA ASN A 277 -7.59 2.91 22.66
C ASN A 277 -6.40 2.95 23.62
N ALA A 278 -6.58 3.56 24.79
CA ALA A 278 -5.61 3.60 25.87
C ALA A 278 -5.31 2.18 26.39
N ASN A 279 -6.33 1.35 26.64
CA ASN A 279 -6.16 -0.01 27.14
C ASN A 279 -5.48 -0.99 26.16
N ARG A 280 -5.25 -0.56 24.91
CA ARG A 280 -4.65 -1.38 23.83
C ARG A 280 -3.28 -0.86 23.39
N SER A 281 -2.74 0.14 24.10
CA SER A 281 -1.46 0.77 23.77
C SER A 281 -0.71 1.15 25.05
N PHE A 282 0.62 1.14 24.99
CA PHE A 282 1.42 1.77 26.04
C PHE A 282 1.29 3.28 25.93
N LEU A 283 0.92 3.92 27.03
CA LEU A 283 0.92 5.37 27.12
C LEU A 283 2.29 5.81 27.62
N ILE A 284 2.98 6.62 26.83
CA ILE A 284 4.24 7.24 27.24
C ILE A 284 4.06 8.74 27.38
N TYR A 285 4.67 9.30 28.41
CA TYR A 285 4.69 10.72 28.69
C TYR A 285 6.11 11.21 28.48
N LEU A 286 6.27 12.27 27.69
CA LEU A 286 7.58 12.87 27.48
C LEU A 286 8.00 13.67 28.72
N ASP A 287 9.32 13.78 28.90
CA ASP A 287 9.95 14.54 29.95
C ASP A 287 9.95 16.03 29.60
N GLU A 288 9.00 16.76 30.19
CA GLU A 288 8.86 18.22 30.05
C GLU A 288 9.65 18.99 31.13
N SER A 289 10.61 18.34 31.80
CA SER A 289 11.40 19.00 32.85
C SER A 289 12.40 20.01 32.28
N LYS A 290 12.70 21.04 33.09
CA LYS A 290 13.72 22.04 32.73
C LYS A 290 15.10 21.42 32.58
N GLU A 291 15.41 20.39 33.36
CA GLU A 291 16.68 19.67 33.26
C GLU A 291 16.82 19.00 31.89
N GLN A 292 15.73 18.47 31.34
CA GLN A 292 15.71 17.87 30.01
C GLN A 292 15.91 18.93 28.93
N ASP A 293 15.24 20.09 29.03
CA ASP A 293 15.47 21.23 28.13
C ASP A 293 16.93 21.70 28.14
N GLU A 294 17.55 21.83 29.33
CA GLU A 294 18.95 22.21 29.45
C GLU A 294 19.89 21.18 28.80
N ARG A 295 19.61 19.89 28.94
CA ARG A 295 20.39 18.83 28.26
C ARG A 295 20.31 18.98 26.74
N ILE A 296 19.12 19.23 26.20
CA ILE A 296 18.91 19.43 24.76
C ILE A 296 19.68 20.68 24.29
N MET A 297 19.55 21.81 24.99
CA MET A 297 20.24 23.05 24.65
C MET A 297 21.76 22.91 24.72
N ASN A 298 22.28 22.21 25.73
CA ASN A 298 23.71 21.95 25.87
C ASN A 298 24.26 21.05 24.76
N TYR A 299 23.47 20.10 24.27
CA TYR A 299 23.84 19.28 23.13
C TYR A 299 23.85 20.10 21.84
N GLN A 300 22.80 20.89 21.57
CA GLN A 300 22.72 21.75 20.39
C GLN A 300 23.86 22.77 20.31
N ARG A 301 24.30 23.32 21.45
CA ARG A 301 25.45 24.25 21.50
C ARG A 301 26.79 23.58 21.17
N LYS A 302 26.88 22.25 21.23
CA LYS A 302 28.11 21.49 20.94
C LYS A 302 28.20 21.01 19.48
N LEU A 303 27.09 21.10 18.73
CA LEU A 303 27.03 20.84 17.29
C LEU A 303 27.54 22.06 16.51
#